data_AF-A0A117V0N2-F1
#
_entry.id   AF-A0A117V0N2-F1
#
_cell.length_a   1.000
_cell.length_b   1.000
_cell.length_c   1.000
_cell.angle_alpha   90.00
_cell.angle_beta   90.00
_cell.angle_gamma   90.00
#
_symmetry.space_group_name_H-M   'P 1'
#
loop_
_entity.id
_entity.type
_entity.pdbx_description
1 polymer ?
#
loop_
_entity_poly.entity_id
_entity_poly.type
_entity_poly.pdbx_seq_one_letter_code
_entity_poly.pdbx_strand_id
1 'polypeptide(L)'
;MNLCANTWRCSRGAHPFAVRAARVWHSDGVCWFRPDAGAHEAIGHAHVMAALLGEGGVPVERITTRQPGTILYRDAMQVVAKPF
;
A
#
# COMPACT_ATOMS: atom_id res chain seq x y z
N MET A 1 10.77 10.53 -4.85
CA MET A 1 9.75 10.26 -3.81
C MET A 1 9.75 8.76 -3.53
N ASN A 2 10.04 8.35 -2.29
CA ASN A 2 9.91 6.94 -1.87
C ASN A 2 8.46 6.73 -1.40
N LEU A 3 7.77 5.72 -1.89
CA LEU A 3 6.44 5.33 -1.44
C LEU A 3 6.55 4.17 -0.46
N CYS A 4 5.72 4.15 0.58
CA CYS A 4 5.63 3.08 1.58
C CYS A 4 4.33 2.31 1.35
N ALA A 5 4.37 0.98 1.20
CA ALA A 5 3.20 0.14 1.35
C ALA A 5 3.38 -0.77 2.55
N ASN A 6 2.33 -0.85 3.36
CA ASN A 6 2.16 -1.95 4.31
C ASN A 6 1.35 -3.02 3.57
N THR A 7 2.04 -3.86 2.82
CA THR A 7 1.42 -5.02 2.18
C THR A 7 1.30 -6.14 3.19
N TRP A 8 0.06 -6.45 3.56
CA TRP A 8 -0.31 -7.63 4.35
C TRP A 8 -0.18 -8.88 3.47
N ARG A 9 1.05 -9.38 3.30
CA ARG A 9 1.30 -10.63 2.59
C ARG A 9 0.98 -11.80 3.52
N CYS A 10 -0.28 -12.23 3.55
CA CYS A 10 -0.63 -13.55 4.04
C CYS A 10 -0.01 -14.59 3.08
N SER A 11 0.72 -15.58 3.60
CA SER A 11 1.48 -16.58 2.82
C SER A 11 0.60 -17.50 1.95
N ARG A 12 -0.72 -17.32 1.96
CA ARG A 12 -1.68 -17.99 1.06
C ARG A 12 -2.34 -16.95 0.15
N GLY A 13 -1.74 -16.76 -1.04
CA GLY A 13 -2.36 -16.18 -2.23
C GLY A 13 -3.29 -14.98 -2.02
N ALA A 14 -2.75 -13.78 -1.85
CA ALA A 14 -3.54 -12.56 -1.96
C ALA A 14 -3.40 -12.00 -3.38
N HIS A 15 -4.45 -12.15 -4.19
CA HIS A 15 -4.59 -11.36 -5.41
C HIS A 15 -4.67 -9.88 -5.01
N PRO A 16 -3.95 -8.96 -5.70
CA PRO A 16 -4.09 -7.54 -5.42
C PRO A 16 -5.53 -7.10 -5.70
N PHE A 17 -5.95 -6.00 -5.09
CA PHE A 17 -7.33 -5.56 -5.15
C PHE A 17 -7.66 -5.05 -6.57
N ALA A 18 -8.89 -5.34 -7.03
CA ALA A 18 -9.35 -4.81 -8.30
C ALA A 18 -9.64 -3.31 -8.17
N VAL A 19 -9.11 -2.50 -9.09
CA VAL A 19 -9.22 -1.03 -9.09
C VAL A 19 -9.83 -0.56 -10.38
N ARG A 20 -10.79 0.36 -10.30
CA ARG A 20 -11.33 1.05 -11.46
C ARG A 20 -10.63 2.39 -11.66
N ALA A 21 -9.94 2.56 -12.80
CA ALA A 21 -9.31 3.82 -13.19
C ALA A 21 -9.60 4.10 -14.67
N ALA A 22 -9.86 5.36 -15.02
CA ALA A 22 -10.21 5.76 -16.39
C ALA A 22 -11.27 4.87 -17.08
N ARG A 23 -12.27 4.40 -16.31
CA ARG A 23 -13.33 3.45 -16.72
C ARG A 23 -12.87 2.02 -17.04
N VAL A 24 -11.60 1.67 -16.82
CA VAL A 24 -11.04 0.32 -16.98
C VAL A 24 -10.85 -0.34 -15.60
N TRP A 25 -11.08 -1.65 -15.53
CA TRP A 25 -10.77 -2.46 -14.34
C TRP A 25 -9.36 -3.03 -14.44
N HIS A 26 -8.56 -2.83 -13.39
CA HIS A 26 -7.25 -3.44 -13.22
C HIS A 26 -7.32 -4.48 -12.12
N SER A 27 -6.87 -5.71 -12.39
CA SER A 27 -6.85 -6.82 -11.43
C SER A 27 -5.82 -6.65 -10.32
N ASP A 28 -4.81 -5.80 -10.53
CA ASP A 28 -3.58 -5.81 -9.74
C ASP A 28 -3.20 -4.43 -9.20
N GLY A 29 -4.14 -3.73 -8.57
CA GLY A 29 -3.83 -2.46 -7.89
C GLY A 29 -3.06 -2.69 -6.59
N VAL A 30 -2.07 -1.83 -6.32
CA VAL A 30 -1.38 -1.75 -5.02
C VAL A 30 -1.49 -0.32 -4.47
N CYS A 31 -1.94 -0.19 -3.21
CA CYS A 31 -2.09 1.08 -2.52
C CYS A 31 -0.80 1.39 -1.78
N TRP A 32 -0.27 2.57 -2.01
CA TRP A 32 0.94 3.08 -1.40
C TRP A 32 0.64 4.37 -0.64
N PHE A 33 1.18 4.53 0.56
CA PHE A 33 1.22 5.81 1.23
C PHE A 33 2.25 6.73 0.57
N ARG A 34 1.86 7.99 0.43
CA ARG A 34 2.76 9.06 0.01
C ARG A 34 3.72 9.40 1.16
N PRO A 35 4.98 9.77 0.89
CA PRO A 35 5.92 10.16 1.94
C PRO A 35 5.74 11.61 2.42
N ASP A 36 4.67 12.28 2.03
CA ASP A 36 4.44 13.69 2.35
C ASP A 36 3.63 13.86 3.65
N ALA A 37 3.51 15.11 4.11
CA ALA A 37 2.85 15.44 5.36
C ALA A 37 1.40 14.93 5.44
N GLY A 38 0.71 14.81 4.29
CA GLY A 38 -0.67 14.35 4.23
C GLY A 38 -0.85 12.91 4.70
N ALA A 39 0.14 12.05 4.52
CA ALA A 39 0.06 10.64 4.91
C ALA A 39 0.74 10.33 6.26
N HIS A 40 1.38 11.30 6.91
CA HIS A 40 2.23 11.06 8.07
C HIS A 40 1.49 10.38 9.22
N GLU A 41 0.29 10.86 9.54
CA GLU A 41 -0.57 10.28 10.59
C GLU A 41 -0.99 8.85 10.22
N ALA A 42 -1.42 8.63 8.98
CA ALA A 42 -1.83 7.31 8.51
C ALA A 42 -0.68 6.29 8.55
N ILE A 43 0.54 6.71 8.19
CA ILE A 43 1.75 5.90 8.31
C ILE A 43 2.03 5.58 9.79
N GLY A 44 1.87 6.56 10.68
CA GLY A 44 1.99 6.36 12.13
C GLY A 44 1.03 5.29 12.65
N HIS A 45 -0.26 5.39 12.30
CA HIS A 45 -1.26 4.37 12.64
C HIS A 45 -0.90 2.99 12.07
N ALA A 46 -0.40 2.95 10.84
CA ALA A 46 0.00 1.71 10.20
C ALA A 46 1.20 1.03 10.90
N HIS A 47 2.10 1.82 11.49
CA HIS A 47 3.17 1.30 12.35
C HIS A 47 2.65 0.73 13.68
N VAL A 48 1.70 1.42 14.33
CA VAL A 48 1.06 0.93 15.55
C VAL A 48 0.34 -0.39 15.27
N MET A 49 -0.42 -0.48 14.18
CA MET A 49 -1.09 -1.73 13.79
C MET A 49 -0.09 -2.86 13.53
N ALA A 50 1.03 -2.58 12.87
CA ALA A 50 2.06 -3.59 12.63
C ALA A 50 2.67 -4.12 13.94
N ALA A 51 2.88 -3.25 14.93
CA ALA A 51 3.37 -3.67 16.25
C ALA A 51 2.36 -4.57 16.97
N LEU A 52 1.09 -4.16 17.04
CA LEU A 52 0.01 -4.95 17.66
C LEU A 52 -0.16 -6.32 17.01
N LEU A 53 -0.08 -6.38 15.67
CA LEU A 53 -0.19 -7.64 14.95
C LEU A 53 1.04 -8.52 15.15
N GLY A 54 2.22 -7.92 15.29
CA GLY A 54 3.45 -8.61 15.70
C GLY A 54 3.34 -9.23 17.09
N GLU A 55 2.76 -8.53 18.07
CA GLU A 55 2.47 -9.07 19.41
C GLU A 55 1.51 -10.27 19.35
N GLY A 56 0.57 -10.25 18.40
CA GLY A 56 -0.34 -11.37 18.11
C GLY A 56 0.27 -12.52 17.29
N GLY A 57 1.57 -12.48 16.98
CA GLY A 57 2.26 -13.51 16.20
C GLY A 57 2.01 -13.43 14.68
N VAL A 58 1.46 -12.33 14.18
CA VAL A 58 1.26 -12.07 12.75
C VAL A 58 2.39 -11.16 12.25
N PRO A 59 3.40 -11.70 11.54
CA PRO A 59 4.51 -10.89 11.05
C PRO A 59 4.04 -9.92 9.97
N VAL A 60 4.49 -8.68 10.06
CA VAL A 60 4.16 -7.59 9.12
C VAL A 60 5.45 -7.03 8.54
N GLU A 61 5.52 -6.96 7.22
CA GLU A 61 6.66 -6.39 6.50
C GLU A 61 6.31 -5.02 5.92
N ARG A 62 7.22 -4.06 6.07
CA ARG A 62 7.12 -2.76 5.42
C ARG A 62 7.84 -2.82 4.08
N ILE A 63 7.11 -2.59 2.99
CA ILE A 63 7.66 -2.50 1.64
C ILE A 63 7.76 -1.03 1.23
N THR A 64 8.87 -0.66 0.58
CA THR A 64 9.02 0.70 0.03
C THR A 64 9.47 0.63 -1.42
N THR A 65 9.03 1.56 -2.26
CA THR A 65 9.44 1.63 -3.66
C THR A 65 9.54 3.07 -4.16
N ARG A 66 10.48 3.32 -5.08
CA ARG A 66 10.51 4.56 -5.87
C ARG A 66 9.72 4.44 -7.17
N GLN A 67 9.38 3.22 -7.56
CA GLN A 67 8.78 2.84 -8.82
C GLN A 67 7.54 1.98 -8.54
N PRO A 68 6.40 2.60 -8.23
CA PRO A 68 5.16 1.87 -7.92
C PRO A 68 4.49 1.26 -9.16
N GLY A 69 5.00 1.55 -10.36
CA GLY A 69 4.39 1.18 -11.64
C GLY A 69 3.49 2.27 -12.20
N THR A 70 2.45 1.87 -12.94
CA THR A 70 1.49 2.79 -13.56
C THR A 70 0.50 3.31 -12.53
N ILE A 71 0.48 4.63 -12.30
CA ILE A 71 -0.45 5.26 -11.35
C ILE A 71 -1.87 5.21 -11.92
N LEU A 72 -2.78 4.57 -11.16
CA LEU A 72 -4.20 4.44 -11.46
C LEU A 72 -5.02 5.51 -10.74
N TYR A 73 -4.62 5.87 -9.52
CA TYR A 73 -5.30 6.87 -8.68
C TYR A 73 -4.30 7.55 -7.74
N ARG A 74 -4.57 8.79 -7.35
CA ARG A 74 -3.76 9.58 -6.42
C ARG A 74 -4.64 10.56 -5.66
N ASP A 75 -4.42 10.63 -4.35
CA ASP A 75 -4.94 11.68 -3.48
C ASP A 75 -3.81 12.27 -2.61
N ALA A 76 -4.19 12.99 -1.54
CA ALA A 76 -3.26 13.62 -0.61
C ALA A 76 -2.50 12.63 0.27
N MET A 77 -3.02 11.43 0.51
CA MET A 77 -2.46 10.44 1.43
C MET A 77 -1.88 9.22 0.71
N GLN A 78 -2.48 8.80 -0.40
CA GLN A 78 -2.18 7.55 -1.08
C GLN A 78 -2.04 7.68 -2.60
N VAL A 79 -1.37 6.70 -3.18
CA VAL A 79 -1.24 6.44 -4.61
C VAL A 79 -1.61 4.99 -4.84
N VAL A 80 -2.52 4.74 -5.78
CA VAL A 80 -2.80 3.39 -6.26
C VAL A 80 -2.08 3.21 -7.58
N ALA A 81 -1.29 2.14 -7.68
CA ALA A 81 -0.54 1.84 -8.90
C ALA A 81 -0.62 0.36 -9.28
N LYS A 82 -0.60 0.10 -10.58
CA LYS A 82 -0.42 -1.24 -11.13
C LYS A 82 1.09 -1.50 -11.28
N PRO A 83 1.67 -2.51 -10.62
CA PRO A 83 3.06 -2.92 -10.83
C PRO A 83 3.34 -3.35 -12.28
N PHE A 84 4.61 -3.26 -12.71
CA PHE A 84 5.04 -3.76 -14.03
C PHE A 84 5.11 -5.27 -14.10
#